data_AF-A0A8X6KRA6-F1
#
_entry.id   AF-A0A8X6KRA6-F1
#
_cell.length_a   1.000
_cell.length_b   1.000
_cell.length_c   1.000
_cell.angle_alpha   90.00
_cell.angle_beta   90.00
_cell.angle_gamma   90.00
#
_symmetry.space_group_name_H-M   'P 1'
#
loop_
_entity.id
_entity.type
_entity.pdbx_description
1 polymer ?
#
loop_
_entity_poly.entity_id
_entity_poly.type
_entity_poly.pdbx_seq_one_letter_code
_entity_poly.pdbx_strand_id
1 'polypeptide(L)'
;MENRSRNSDSQMWERPDRPKSYRPISLLPVLSKLAERIILARLNDYLESQSILIPEQYGFRPRHSTTHQLLRVFEFIKEANDKNQNTATVFLDIQKAFDRV
;
A
#
# COMPACT_ATOMS: atom_id res chain seq x y z
N MET A 1 -37.36 31.24 -5.01
CA MET A 1 -36.69 31.29 -6.32
C MET A 1 -35.39 32.04 -6.07
N GLU A 2 -34.19 31.49 -6.08
CA GLU A 2 -33.66 30.30 -6.73
C GLU A 2 -32.22 30.08 -6.21
N ASN A 3 -31.85 28.81 -6.01
CA ASN A 3 -30.50 28.27 -5.99
C ASN A 3 -29.41 28.91 -5.10
N ARG A 4 -29.37 28.49 -3.83
CA ARG A 4 -28.05 28.19 -3.21
C ARG A 4 -27.66 26.79 -3.65
N SER A 5 -26.74 26.78 -4.61
CA SER A 5 -26.05 25.60 -5.11
C SER A 5 -25.72 24.64 -3.98
N ARG A 6 -26.18 23.40 -4.15
CA ARG A 6 -25.77 22.22 -3.39
C ARG A 6 -24.27 22.30 -3.15
N ASN A 7 -23.88 22.34 -1.89
CA ASN A 7 -22.51 22.09 -1.47
C ASN A 7 -22.25 20.59 -1.71
N SER A 8 -21.95 20.25 -2.97
CA SER A 8 -21.76 18.88 -3.44
C SER A 8 -20.28 18.62 -3.72
N ASP A 9 -19.39 18.99 -2.80
CA ASP A 9 -17.96 18.69 -2.90
C ASP A 9 -17.43 18.01 -1.63
N SER A 10 -18.24 17.10 -1.05
CA SER A 10 -17.72 15.96 -0.27
C SER A 10 -17.25 14.86 -1.23
N GLN A 11 -16.43 15.21 -2.22
CA GLN A 11 -15.97 14.28 -3.25
C GLN A 11 -14.63 13.67 -2.80
N MET A 12 -14.74 12.59 -2.02
CA MET A 12 -13.63 11.79 -1.46
C MET A 12 -12.86 10.98 -2.53
N TRP A 13 -13.16 11.18 -3.83
CA TRP A 13 -12.57 10.46 -4.96
C TRP A 13 -12.50 11.39 -6.19
N GLU A 14 -11.29 11.65 -6.70
CA GLU A 14 -11.08 12.42 -7.93
C GLU A 14 -11.68 11.68 -9.12
N ARG A 15 -12.43 12.39 -9.98
CA ARG A 15 -13.07 11.77 -11.14
C ARG A 15 -11.99 11.26 -12.13
N PRO A 16 -12.18 10.08 -12.74
CA PRO A 16 -11.15 9.43 -13.55
C PRO A 16 -10.82 10.17 -14.87
N ASP A 17 -11.70 11.07 -15.31
CA ASP A 17 -11.55 11.95 -16.47
C ASP A 17 -10.62 13.15 -16.22
N ARG A 18 -10.25 13.43 -14.96
CA ARG A 18 -9.37 14.55 -14.62
C ARG A 18 -7.90 14.16 -14.76
N PRO A 19 -7.03 15.02 -15.35
CA PRO A 19 -5.60 14.73 -15.49
C PRO A 19 -4.87 14.39 -14.17
N LYS A 20 -5.34 14.93 -13.04
CA LYS A 20 -4.77 14.71 -11.71
C LYS A 20 -4.93 13.26 -11.19
N SER A 21 -5.87 12.51 -11.76
CA SER A 21 -6.17 11.12 -11.42
C SER A 21 -5.23 10.11 -12.07
N TYR A 22 -4.48 10.51 -13.10
CA TYR A 22 -3.51 9.63 -13.75
C TYR A 22 -2.24 9.46 -12.90
N ARG A 23 -1.73 8.22 -12.86
CA ARG A 23 -0.42 7.89 -12.27
C ARG A 23 0.57 7.65 -13.41
N PRO A 24 1.50 8.58 -13.69
CA PRO A 24 2.49 8.38 -14.74
C PRO A 24 3.41 7.20 -14.37
N ILE A 25 3.77 6.41 -15.38
CA ILE A 25 4.72 5.30 -15.23
C ILE A 25 6.07 5.70 -15.86
N SER A 26 7.14 5.45 -15.12
CA SER A 26 8.51 5.70 -15.61
C SER A 26 8.99 4.52 -16.44
N LEU A 27 9.27 4.76 -17.72
CA LEU A 27 9.85 3.76 -18.62
C LEU A 27 11.36 3.90 -18.63
N LEU A 28 12.02 3.09 -17.78
CA LEU A 28 13.47 3.09 -17.64
C LEU A 28 14.17 2.38 -18.83
N PRO A 29 15.34 2.89 -19.28
CA PRO A 29 16.21 2.18 -20.21
C PRO A 29 16.58 0.79 -19.69
N VAL A 30 16.88 -0.14 -20.61
CA VAL A 30 17.22 -1.54 -20.27
C VAL A 30 18.40 -1.63 -19.30
N LEU A 31 19.43 -0.81 -19.50
CA LEU A 31 20.59 -0.78 -18.61
C LEU A 31 20.23 -0.32 -17.20
N SER A 32 19.34 0.67 -17.05
CA SER A 32 18.86 1.13 -15.75
C SER A 32 18.07 0.03 -15.03
N LYS A 33 17.18 -0.68 -15.74
CA LYS A 33 16.44 -1.83 -15.17
C LYS A 33 17.37 -2.95 -14.70
N LEU A 34 18.45 -3.21 -15.45
CA LEU A 34 19.45 -4.20 -15.05
C LEU A 34 20.17 -3.78 -13.77
N ALA A 35 20.63 -2.53 -13.70
CA ALA A 35 21.28 -1.98 -12.52
C ALA A 35 20.35 -2.02 -11.29
N GLU A 36 19.10 -1.59 -11.43
CA GLU A 36 18.09 -1.65 -10.37
C GLU A 36 17.88 -3.07 -9.84
N ARG A 37 17.81 -4.08 -10.72
CA ARG A 37 17.67 -5.48 -10.30
C ARG A 37 18.87 -5.97 -9.49
N ILE A 38 20.09 -5.59 -9.86
CA ILE A 38 21.32 -5.95 -9.13
C ILE A 38 21.32 -5.30 -7.74
N ILE A 39 20.98 -4.01 -7.68
CA ILE A 39 20.92 -3.26 -6.42
C ILE A 39 19.84 -3.85 -5.51
N LEU A 40 18.65 -4.12 -6.04
CA LEU A 40 17.52 -4.68 -5.29
C LEU A 40 17.87 -6.05 -4.67
N ALA A 41 18.55 -6.92 -5.42
CA ALA A 41 18.97 -8.22 -4.91
C ALA A 41 19.89 -8.07 -3.69
N ARG A 42 20.96 -7.25 -3.82
CA ARG A 42 21.91 -7.01 -2.72
C ARG A 42 21.25 -6.36 -1.50
N LEU A 43 20.32 -5.43 -1.74
CA LEU A 43 19.60 -4.75 -0.66
C LEU A 43 18.69 -5.73 0.09
N ASN A 44 17.97 -6.60 -0.62
CA ASN A 44 17.12 -7.61 0.01
C ASN A 44 17.94 -8.58 0.86
N ASP A 45 19.07 -9.07 0.36
CA ASP A 45 19.96 -9.96 1.11
C ASP A 45 20.43 -9.30 2.42
N TYR A 46 20.82 -8.02 2.35
CA TYR A 46 21.23 -7.26 3.53
C TYR A 46 20.07 -7.08 4.52
N LEU A 47 18.89 -6.62 4.06
CA LEU A 47 17.72 -6.39 4.89
C LEU A 47 17.24 -7.67 5.59
N GLU A 48 17.28 -8.82 4.91
CA GLU A 48 16.96 -10.13 5.50
C GLU A 48 18.02 -10.55 6.53
N SER A 49 19.32 -10.45 6.20
CA SER A 49 20.40 -10.86 7.11
C SER A 49 20.42 -10.08 8.43
N GLN A 50 20.03 -8.81 8.39
CA GLN A 50 20.01 -7.92 9.55
C GLN A 50 18.64 -7.85 10.23
N SER A 51 17.62 -8.57 9.74
CA SER A 51 16.25 -8.53 10.26
C SER A 51 15.68 -7.11 10.41
N ILE A 52 16.02 -6.20 9.48
CA ILE A 52 15.67 -4.77 9.58
C ILE A 52 14.16 -4.53 9.42
N LEU A 53 13.53 -5.32 8.56
CA LEU A 53 12.13 -5.14 8.20
C LEU A 53 11.21 -5.90 9.19
N ILE A 54 10.13 -5.25 9.61
CA ILE A 54 9.15 -5.84 10.54
C ILE A 54 8.48 -7.10 9.96
N PRO A 55 8.28 -8.18 10.74
CA PRO A 55 7.62 -9.41 10.28
C PRO A 55 6.21 -9.20 9.69
N GLU A 56 5.54 -8.13 10.12
CA GLU A 56 4.20 -7.70 9.69
C GLU A 56 4.17 -7.05 8.31
N GLN A 57 5.33 -6.80 7.68
CA GLN A 57 5.39 -6.16 6.37
C GLN A 57 5.41 -7.22 5.26
N TYR A 58 4.28 -7.39 4.59
CA TYR A 58 4.11 -8.36 3.49
C TYR A 58 4.24 -7.71 2.10
N GLY A 59 4.07 -6.39 2.01
CA GLY A 59 4.21 -5.66 0.75
C GLY A 59 5.66 -5.66 0.25
N PHE A 60 5.82 -5.90 -1.05
CA PHE A 60 7.12 -5.86 -1.76
C PHE A 60 8.21 -6.76 -1.17
N ARG A 61 7.85 -7.80 -0.43
CA ARG A 61 8.79 -8.77 0.14
C ARG A 61 8.79 -10.10 -0.62
N PRO A 62 9.96 -10.74 -0.80
CA PRO A 62 10.04 -12.11 -1.28
C PRO A 62 9.25 -13.06 -0.38
N ARG A 63 8.59 -14.08 -0.96
CA ARG A 63 7.83 -15.13 -0.26
C ARG A 63 6.63 -14.65 0.57
N HIS A 64 6.27 -13.37 0.49
CA HIS A 64 5.06 -12.81 1.12
C HIS A 64 4.04 -12.45 0.05
N SER A 65 2.76 -12.49 0.39
CA SER A 65 1.66 -12.13 -0.51
C SER A 65 0.56 -11.41 0.24
N THR A 66 -0.34 -10.77 -0.50
CA THR A 66 -1.56 -10.17 0.06
C THR A 66 -2.47 -11.20 0.73
N THR A 67 -2.45 -12.46 0.27
CA THR A 67 -3.22 -13.55 0.88
C THR A 67 -2.69 -13.92 2.27
N HIS A 68 -1.36 -13.96 2.45
CA HIS A 68 -0.78 -14.19 3.78
C HIS A 68 -1.13 -13.06 4.76
N GLN A 69 -1.07 -11.80 4.31
CA GLN A 69 -1.50 -10.65 5.14
C GLN A 69 -2.98 -10.75 5.52
N LEU A 70 -3.85 -11.10 4.56
CA LEU A 70 -5.27 -11.24 4.81
C LEU A 70 -5.57 -12.36 5.81
N LEU A 71 -4.93 -13.53 5.63
CA LEU A 71 -5.08 -14.66 6.55
C LEU A 71 -4.69 -14.27 7.97
N ARG A 72 -3.57 -13.57 8.15
CA ARG A 72 -3.14 -13.09 9.46
C ARG A 72 -4.15 -12.16 10.13
N VAL A 73 -4.70 -11.20 9.38
CA VAL A 73 -5.73 -10.29 9.91
C VAL A 73 -7.00 -11.06 10.29
N PHE A 74 -7.38 -12.02 9.46
CA PHE A 74 -8.53 -12.89 9.72
C PHE A 74 -8.33 -13.74 10.98
N GLU A 75 -7.16 -14.34 11.16
CA GLU A 75 -6.80 -15.10 12.38
C GLU A 75 -6.86 -14.21 13.62
N PHE A 76 -6.32 -12.99 13.55
CA PHE A 76 -6.39 -12.03 14.66
C PHE A 76 -7.83 -11.70 15.07
N ILE A 77 -8.70 -11.42 14.09
CA ILE A 77 -10.12 -11.14 14.34
C ILE A 77 -10.82 -12.37 14.93
N LYS A 78 -10.54 -13.55 14.38
CA LYS A 78 -11.14 -14.81 14.85
C LYS A 78 -10.74 -15.10 16.30
N GLU A 79 -9.46 -15.00 16.65
CA GLU A 79 -8.99 -15.24 18.02
C GLU A 79 -9.59 -14.27 19.03
N ALA A 80 -9.74 -13.00 18.66
CA ALA A 80 -10.37 -12.00 19.51
C ALA A 80 -11.86 -12.31 19.70
N ASN A 81 -12.56 -12.72 18.64
CA ASN A 81 -13.96 -13.14 18.69
C ASN A 81 -14.15 -14.38 19.57
N ASP A 82 -13.27 -15.39 19.45
CA ASP A 82 -13.30 -16.60 20.30
C ASP A 82 -13.11 -16.27 21.79
N LYS A 83 -12.46 -15.14 22.10
CA LYS A 83 -12.27 -14.62 23.46
C LYS A 83 -13.37 -13.64 23.90
N ASN A 84 -14.44 -13.47 23.13
CA ASN A 84 -15.50 -12.45 23.33
C ASN A 84 -14.94 -11.02 23.46
N GLN A 85 -13.88 -10.69 22.72
CA GLN A 85 -13.28 -9.37 22.68
C GLN A 85 -13.77 -8.59 21.46
N ASN A 86 -13.95 -7.28 21.63
CA ASN A 86 -14.25 -6.38 20.53
C ASN A 86 -12.97 -6.07 19.75
N THR A 87 -13.04 -6.19 18.42
CA THR A 87 -11.92 -5.86 17.53
C THR A 87 -12.23 -4.60 16.72
N ALA A 88 -11.25 -3.72 16.61
CA ALA A 88 -11.32 -2.54 15.74
C ALA A 88 -10.08 -2.50 14.85
N THR A 89 -10.25 -2.08 13.59
CA THR A 89 -9.17 -1.97 12.61
C THR A 89 -9.12 -0.56 12.05
N VAL A 90 -7.91 -0.01 11.95
CA VAL A 90 -7.65 1.29 11.31
C VAL A 90 -6.88 1.05 10.02
N PHE A 91 -7.44 1.50 8.90
CA PHE A 91 -6.80 1.45 7.60
C PHE A 91 -6.22 2.81 7.24
N LEU A 92 -4.94 2.84 6.89
CA LEU A 92 -4.22 4.05 6.49
C LEU A 92 -3.74 3.89 5.04
N ASP A 93 -3.95 4.92 4.24
CA ASP A 93 -3.44 5.00 2.87
C ASP A 93 -2.73 6.34 2.65
N ILE A 94 -1.59 6.31 1.95
CA ILE A 94 -0.78 7.50 1.69
C ILE A 94 -1.08 7.97 0.26
N GLN A 95 -1.73 9.13 0.14
CA GLN A 95 -2.01 9.73 -1.15
C GLN A 95 -0.69 10.01 -1.90
N LYS A 96 -0.59 9.56 -3.15
CA LYS A 96 0.58 9.75 -4.03
C LYS A 96 1.91 9.34 -3.38
N ALA A 97 1.93 8.16 -2.74
CA ALA A 97 3.07 7.68 -1.96
C ALA A 97 4.44 7.81 -2.68
N PHE A 98 4.53 7.48 -3.97
CA PHE A 98 5.80 7.57 -4.71
C PHE A 98 6.17 8.98 -5.18
N ASP A 99 5.19 9.88 -5.36
CA ASP A 99 5.45 11.28 -5.74
C ASP A 99 5.86 12.13 -4.53
N ARG A 100 5.75 11.59 -3.32
CA ARG A 100 6.01 12.28 -2.04
C ARG A 100 7.28 11.79 -1.33
N VAL A 101 8.05 10.91 -1.95
CA VAL A 101 9.37 10.45 -1.47
C VAL A 101 10.46 11.40 -1.95
#